data_AF-A0AAV6BWC3-F1
#
_entry.id   AF-A0AAV6BWC3-F1
#
_cell.length_a   1.000
_cell.length_b   1.000
_cell.length_c   1.000
_cell.angle_alpha   90.00
_cell.angle_beta   90.00
_cell.angle_gamma   90.00
#
_symmetry.space_group_name_H-M   'P 1'
#
loop_
_entity.id
_entity.type
_entity.pdbx_description
1 polymer ?
#
loop_
_entity_poly.entity_id
_entity_poly.type
_entity_poly.pdbx_seq_one_letter_code
_entity_poly.pdbx_strand_id
1 'polypeptide(L)'
;MTARLFPPREAARILGISYPTLKQWIYRGKIRSARTPGGHHRIPETEIDRFLPRSLERGPVKSRRTDFRRISGRNQLIGRVLHVKLDGLLAQVTLGFGEQRITSIITADAARELRLKPGDRAAALVKATEVMVLRV
;
A
#
# COMPACT_ATOMS: atom_id res chain seq x y z
N MET A 1 13.77 6.69 33.02
CA MET A 1 13.13 5.86 31.98
C MET A 1 14.07 5.74 30.81
N THR A 2 14.61 4.55 30.55
CA THR A 2 15.59 4.32 29.48
C THR A 2 14.88 4.32 28.13
N ALA A 3 15.26 5.20 27.21
CA ALA A 3 14.65 5.24 25.88
C ALA A 3 14.93 3.92 25.13
N ARG A 4 13.87 3.23 24.68
CA ARG A 4 14.01 1.96 23.95
C ARG A 4 14.56 2.23 22.56
N LEU A 5 15.57 1.44 22.18
CA LEU A 5 16.31 1.58 20.93
C LEU A 5 16.16 0.32 20.08
N PHE A 6 15.72 0.51 18.83
CA PHE A 6 15.47 -0.59 17.90
C PHE A 6 16.56 -0.70 16.82
N PRO A 7 16.99 -1.92 16.45
CA PRO A 7 17.78 -2.13 15.24
C PRO A 7 17.03 -1.65 13.99
N PRO A 8 17.70 -1.21 12.92
CA PRO A 8 17.00 -0.62 11.79
C PRO A 8 16.15 -1.64 11.01
N ARG A 9 16.52 -2.93 11.00
CA ARG A 9 15.64 -3.97 10.44
C ARG A 9 14.32 -4.09 11.20
N GLU A 10 14.38 -3.99 12.51
CA GLU A 10 13.19 -4.09 13.36
C GLU A 10 12.33 -2.84 13.27
N ALA A 11 12.94 -1.66 13.31
CA ALA A 11 12.24 -0.39 13.08
C ALA A 11 11.55 -0.34 11.72
N ALA A 12 12.18 -0.87 10.66
CA ALA A 12 11.57 -0.95 9.33
C ALA A 12 10.32 -1.85 9.33
N ARG A 13 10.39 -2.99 10.03
CA ARG A 13 9.25 -3.90 10.22
C ARG A 13 8.10 -3.23 10.96
N ILE A 14 8.38 -2.50 12.04
CA ILE A 14 7.35 -1.79 12.82
C ILE A 14 6.69 -0.68 11.98
N LEU A 15 7.48 0.05 11.20
CA LEU A 15 6.99 1.13 10.34
C LEU A 15 6.31 0.65 9.03
N GLY A 16 6.29 -0.65 8.76
CA GLY A 16 5.70 -1.21 7.53
C GLY A 16 6.42 -0.78 6.26
N ILE A 17 7.73 -0.46 6.32
CA ILE A 17 8.54 -0.05 5.17
C ILE A 17 9.70 -1.02 4.94
N SER A 18 10.26 -1.02 3.73
CA SER A 18 11.44 -1.83 3.43
C SER A 18 12.70 -1.30 4.16
N TYR A 19 13.61 -2.21 4.49
CA TYR A 19 14.89 -1.86 5.12
C TYR A 19 15.71 -0.82 4.32
N PRO A 20 15.80 -0.88 2.97
CA PRO A 20 16.44 0.16 2.18
C PRO A 20 15.78 1.54 2.34
N THR A 21 14.45 1.62 2.40
CA THR A 21 13.72 2.88 2.61
C THR A 21 14.06 3.49 3.95
N LEU A 22 14.11 2.68 5.02
CA LEU A 22 14.53 3.18 6.33
C LEU A 22 15.98 3.69 6.31
N LYS A 23 16.91 2.97 5.67
CA LYS A 23 18.29 3.45 5.51
C LYS A 23 18.35 4.79 4.78
N GLN A 24 17.57 4.98 3.72
CA GLN A 24 17.47 6.27 3.04
C GLN A 24 16.94 7.37 3.95
N TRP A 25 15.97 7.07 4.82
CA TRP A 25 15.45 8.06 5.77
C TRP A 25 16.49 8.45 6.82
N ILE A 26 17.31 7.50 7.27
CA ILE A 26 18.44 7.76 8.18
C ILE A 26 19.46 8.67 7.49
N TYR A 27 19.89 8.33 6.27
CA TYR A 27 20.89 9.12 5.54
C TYR A 27 20.41 10.52 5.18
N ARG A 28 19.12 10.69 4.92
CA ARG A 28 18.50 11.99 4.63
C ARG A 28 18.11 12.76 5.90
N GLY A 29 18.39 12.23 7.09
CA GLY A 29 18.00 12.85 8.37
C GLY A 29 16.49 12.93 8.61
N LYS A 30 15.69 12.20 7.82
CA LYS A 30 14.23 12.16 7.96
C LYS A 30 13.81 11.46 9.26
N ILE A 31 14.51 10.39 9.63
CA ILE A 31 14.34 9.71 10.93
C ILE A 31 15.65 9.82 11.71
N ARG A 32 15.56 10.23 12.98
CA ARG A 32 16.74 10.34 13.84
C ARG A 32 17.19 8.95 14.26
N SER A 33 18.51 8.78 14.37
CA SER A 33 19.12 7.53 14.82
C SER A 33 20.31 7.81 15.72
N ALA A 34 20.48 7.01 16.76
CA ALA A 34 21.71 6.92 17.51
C ALA A 34 22.66 5.90 16.85
N ARG A 35 23.96 6.01 17.12
CA ARG A 35 24.94 4.99 16.74
C ARG A 35 25.48 4.31 17.99
N THR A 36 25.65 3.00 17.94
CA THR A 36 26.40 2.27 18.97
C THR A 36 27.89 2.63 18.86
N PRO A 37 28.72 2.32 19.88
CA PRO A 37 30.17 2.43 19.78
C PRO A 37 30.75 1.68 18.56
N GLY A 38 30.11 0.57 18.16
CA GLY A 38 30.44 -0.18 16.93
C GLY A 38 29.83 0.37 15.64
N GLY A 39 29.33 1.61 15.62
CA GLY A 39 28.84 2.28 14.40
C GLY A 39 27.44 1.87 13.92
N HIS A 40 26.78 0.92 14.57
CA HIS A 40 25.46 0.45 14.14
C HIS A 40 24.34 1.45 14.50
N HIS A 41 23.48 1.75 13.53
CA HIS A 41 22.31 2.58 13.76
C HIS A 41 21.32 1.93 14.75
N ARG A 42 20.70 2.76 15.59
CA ARG A 42 19.64 2.43 16.52
C ARG A 42 18.58 3.52 16.48
N ILE A 43 17.33 3.12 16.26
CA ILE A 43 16.20 4.03 16.11
C ILE A 43 15.49 4.16 17.45
N PRO A 44 15.33 5.36 18.00
CA PRO A 44 14.52 5.59 19.19
C PRO A 44 13.06 5.23 18.96
N GLU A 45 12.41 4.65 19.97
CA GLU A 45 10.97 4.38 19.97
C GLU A 45 10.15 5.63 19.64
N THR A 46 10.54 6.79 20.18
CA THR A 46 9.89 8.08 19.92
C THR A 46 9.90 8.49 18.44
N GLU A 47 10.94 8.11 17.70
CA GLU A 47 11.00 8.34 16.26
C GLU A 47 10.11 7.36 15.51
N ILE A 48 10.04 6.10 15.94
CA ILE A 48 9.12 5.11 15.36
C ILE A 48 7.67 5.58 15.56
N ASP A 49 7.31 5.99 16.77
CA ASP A 49 5.97 6.48 17.12
C ASP A 49 5.60 7.76 16.37
N ARG A 50 6.58 8.62 16.05
CA ARG A 50 6.36 9.82 15.22
C ARG A 50 5.91 9.48 13.81
N PHE A 51 6.40 8.36 13.25
CA PHE A 51 6.09 7.91 11.89
C PHE A 51 4.94 6.91 11.85
N LEU A 52 4.57 6.30 12.98
CA LEU A 52 3.36 5.52 13.07
C LEU A 52 2.15 6.48 12.99
N PRO A 53 1.19 6.27 12.08
CA PRO A 53 0.02 7.13 12.02
C PRO A 53 -0.68 7.12 13.38
N ARG A 54 -0.84 8.30 13.99
CA ARG A 54 -1.70 8.50 15.17
C ARG A 54 -3.13 8.20 14.75
N SER A 55 -3.51 6.94 14.86
CA SER A 55 -4.80 6.42 14.43
C SER A 55 -5.00 6.50 12.91
N LEU A 56 -5.70 5.50 12.38
CA LEU A 56 -6.27 5.52 11.04
C LEU A 56 -7.33 6.64 10.97
N GLU A 57 -6.92 7.90 10.92
CA GLU A 57 -7.80 8.99 10.55
C GLU A 57 -8.16 8.79 9.08
N ARG A 58 -9.30 8.12 8.89
CA ARG A 58 -10.02 7.94 7.64
C ARG A 58 -10.34 9.31 7.07
N GLY A 59 -9.38 9.90 6.37
CA GLY A 59 -9.60 11.12 5.60
C GLY A 59 -10.69 10.88 4.54
N PRO A 60 -11.50 11.89 4.21
CA PRO A 60 -12.57 11.75 3.23
C PRO A 60 -11.99 11.41 1.86
N VAL A 61 -12.63 10.45 1.17
CA VAL A 61 -12.32 9.87 -0.15
C VAL A 61 -12.28 10.91 -1.31
N LYS A 62 -12.32 12.21 -1.02
CA LYS A 62 -12.43 13.30 -1.99
C LYS A 62 -11.11 13.67 -2.70
N SER A 63 -9.94 13.26 -2.19
CA SER A 63 -8.63 13.56 -2.83
C SER A 63 -8.22 12.58 -3.95
N ARG A 64 -8.98 11.51 -4.21
CA ARG A 64 -8.49 10.41 -5.08
C ARG A 64 -8.34 10.75 -6.57
N ARG A 65 -8.96 11.82 -7.09
CA ARG A 65 -8.84 12.14 -8.53
C ARG A 65 -7.41 12.49 -8.96
N THR A 66 -6.55 12.97 -8.05
CA THR A 66 -5.17 13.37 -8.35
C THR A 66 -4.13 12.25 -8.17
N ASP A 67 -4.41 11.21 -7.37
CA ASP A 67 -3.45 10.13 -7.10
C ASP A 67 -3.38 9.06 -8.19
N PHE A 68 -4.47 8.85 -8.95
CA PHE A 68 -4.47 7.93 -10.10
C PHE A 68 -3.47 8.30 -11.20
N ARG A 69 -3.03 9.56 -11.25
CA ARG A 69 -2.13 10.09 -12.29
C ARG A 69 -0.64 9.83 -12.01
N ARG A 70 -0.27 9.30 -10.84
CA ARG A 70 1.12 9.03 -10.42
C ARG A 70 1.47 7.55 -10.31
N ILE A 71 0.66 6.66 -10.89
CA ILE A 71 0.91 5.22 -10.87
C ILE A 71 1.36 4.77 -12.27
N SER A 72 2.35 3.89 -12.36
CA SER A 72 2.91 3.41 -13.65
C SER A 72 1.97 2.52 -14.45
N GLY A 73 0.86 2.07 -13.85
CA GLY A 73 -0.22 1.39 -14.55
C GLY A 73 -0.94 2.35 -15.49
N ARG A 74 -0.73 2.17 -16.79
CA ARG A 74 -1.29 3.02 -17.85
C ARG A 74 -2.71 2.61 -18.25
N ASN A 75 -3.05 1.33 -18.10
CA ASN A 75 -4.36 0.82 -18.46
C ASN A 75 -5.28 0.91 -17.24
N GLN A 76 -6.24 1.82 -17.29
CA GLN A 76 -7.20 2.07 -16.21
C GLN A 76 -8.61 1.89 -16.75
N LEU A 77 -9.27 0.81 -16.32
CA LEU A 77 -10.64 0.49 -16.70
C LEU A 77 -11.57 0.84 -15.54
N ILE A 78 -12.20 2.01 -15.63
CA ILE A 78 -13.12 2.51 -14.59
C ILE A 78 -14.48 1.83 -14.76
N GLY A 79 -15.00 1.26 -13.69
CA GLY A 79 -16.26 0.52 -13.70
C GLY A 79 -16.97 0.52 -12.36
N ARG A 80 -17.99 -0.32 -12.26
CA ARG A 80 -18.68 -0.63 -11.00
C ARG A 80 -18.35 -2.05 -10.54
N VAL A 81 -18.16 -2.21 -9.24
CA VAL A 81 -18.04 -3.53 -8.62
C VAL A 81 -19.36 -4.27 -8.79
N LEU A 82 -19.32 -5.44 -9.43
CA LEU A 82 -20.47 -6.34 -9.56
C LEU A 82 -20.48 -7.34 -8.39
N HIS A 83 -19.34 -7.97 -8.13
CA HIS A 83 -19.20 -9.00 -7.09
C HIS A 83 -17.85 -8.89 -6.37
N VAL A 84 -17.86 -9.21 -5.08
CA VAL A 84 -16.67 -9.42 -4.25
C VAL A 84 -16.85 -10.75 -3.52
N LYS A 85 -15.97 -11.71 -3.78
CA LYS A 85 -15.95 -13.00 -3.08
C LYS A 85 -14.64 -13.10 -2.30
N LEU A 86 -14.72 -13.32 -1.00
CA LEU A 86 -13.58 -13.58 -0.13
C LEU A 86 -13.45 -15.09 0.06
N ASP A 87 -12.24 -15.63 -0.10
CA ASP A 87 -11.95 -17.05 0.11
C ASP A 87 -10.52 -17.20 0.65
N GLY A 88 -10.41 -17.56 1.93
CA GLY A 88 -9.13 -17.61 2.64
C GLY A 88 -8.35 -16.29 2.56
N LEU A 89 -7.15 -16.36 1.97
CA LEU A 89 -6.24 -15.22 1.78
C LEU A 89 -6.54 -14.40 0.52
N LEU A 90 -7.44 -14.86 -0.33
CA LEU A 90 -7.72 -14.26 -1.63
C LEU A 90 -9.10 -13.60 -1.66
N ALA A 91 -9.23 -12.65 -2.56
CA ALA A 91 -10.49 -12.02 -2.93
C ALA A 91 -10.60 -12.00 -4.45
N GLN A 92 -11.73 -12.45 -4.96
CA GLN A 92 -12.12 -12.23 -6.33
C GLN A 92 -13.02 -11.00 -6.41
N VAL A 93 -12.62 -10.02 -7.22
CA VAL A 93 -13.40 -8.80 -7.48
C VAL A 93 -13.72 -8.73 -8.96
N THR A 94 -15.01 -8.65 -9.30
CA THR A 94 -15.46 -8.47 -10.68
C THR A 94 -15.97 -7.06 -10.88
N LEU A 95 -15.42 -6.35 -11.86
CA LEU A 95 -15.87 -5.02 -12.28
C LEU A 95 -16.60 -5.10 -13.62
N GLY A 96 -17.68 -4.34 -13.76
CA GLY A 96 -18.36 -4.09 -15.03
C GLY A 96 -18.00 -2.72 -15.59
N PHE A 97 -17.72 -2.65 -16.89
CA PHE A 97 -17.47 -1.42 -17.63
C PHE A 97 -18.08 -1.54 -19.04
N GLY A 98 -19.08 -0.72 -19.35
CA GLY A 98 -19.95 -0.94 -20.51
C GLY A 98 -20.64 -2.31 -20.40
N GLU A 99 -20.63 -3.07 -21.51
CA GLU A 99 -21.15 -4.45 -21.56
C GLU A 99 -20.11 -5.52 -21.19
N GLN A 100 -18.89 -5.09 -20.85
CA GLN A 100 -17.77 -5.98 -20.56
C GLN A 100 -17.54 -6.13 -19.06
N ARG A 101 -16.84 -7.20 -18.69
CA ARG A 101 -16.46 -7.51 -17.31
C ARG A 101 -14.97 -7.83 -17.23
N ILE A 102 -14.35 -7.42 -16.13
CA ILE A 102 -12.97 -7.82 -15.78
C ILE A 102 -12.97 -8.35 -14.35
N THR A 103 -12.28 -9.46 -14.14
CA THR A 103 -12.12 -10.07 -12.83
C THR A 103 -10.67 -9.97 -12.40
N SER A 104 -10.47 -9.49 -11.17
CA SER A 104 -9.16 -9.40 -10.53
C SER A 104 -9.14 -10.30 -9.30
N ILE A 105 -8.00 -10.96 -9.07
CA ILE A 105 -7.70 -11.62 -7.82
C ILE A 105 -6.73 -10.74 -7.03
N ILE A 106 -7.12 -10.37 -5.82
CA ILE A 106 -6.30 -9.61 -4.87
C ILE A 106 -6.29 -10.33 -3.53
N THR A 107 -5.54 -9.84 -2.55
CA THR A 107 -5.60 -10.40 -1.19
C THR A 107 -6.92 -10.03 -0.51
N ALA A 108 -7.39 -10.91 0.37
CA ALA A 108 -8.58 -10.68 1.18
C ALA A 108 -8.48 -9.37 1.99
N ASP A 109 -7.30 -9.07 2.54
CA ASP A 109 -7.08 -7.86 3.32
C ASP A 109 -7.12 -6.59 2.48
N ALA A 110 -6.58 -6.61 1.26
CA ALA A 110 -6.67 -5.47 0.34
C ALA A 110 -8.13 -5.18 -0.03
N ALA A 111 -8.93 -6.21 -0.30
CA ALA A 111 -10.35 -6.04 -0.59
C ALA A 111 -11.11 -5.42 0.60
N ARG A 112 -10.82 -5.87 1.84
CA ARG A 112 -11.40 -5.32 3.07
C ARG A 112 -10.97 -3.88 3.32
N GLU A 113 -9.69 -3.56 3.12
CA GLU A 113 -9.15 -2.21 3.32
C GLU A 113 -9.76 -1.20 2.34
N LEU A 114 -9.91 -1.61 1.08
CA LEU A 114 -10.59 -0.82 0.04
C LEU A 114 -12.10 -0.71 0.28
N ARG A 115 -12.65 -1.57 1.15
CA ARG A 115 -14.09 -1.68 1.47
C ARG A 115 -14.96 -1.87 0.24
N LEU A 116 -14.45 -2.62 -0.73
CA LEU A 116 -15.16 -2.87 -1.97
C LEU A 116 -16.44 -3.65 -1.68
N LYS A 117 -17.56 -3.12 -2.17
CA LYS A 117 -18.85 -3.79 -2.18
C LYS A 117 -19.53 -3.64 -3.54
N PRO A 118 -20.46 -4.54 -3.91
CA PRO A 118 -21.29 -4.37 -5.09
C PRO A 118 -21.89 -2.97 -5.18
N GLY A 119 -21.80 -2.35 -6.36
CA GLY A 119 -22.25 -0.99 -6.63
C GLY A 119 -21.18 0.10 -6.50
N ASP A 120 -20.06 -0.15 -5.83
CA ASP A 120 -18.99 0.83 -5.69
C ASP A 120 -18.34 1.17 -7.03
N ARG A 121 -17.93 2.43 -7.19
CA ARG A 121 -17.09 2.85 -8.31
C ARG A 121 -15.63 2.51 -8.03
N ALA A 122 -15.02 1.71 -8.90
CA ALA A 122 -13.63 1.27 -8.78
C ALA A 122 -12.95 1.29 -10.16
N ALA A 123 -11.64 1.08 -10.19
CA ALA A 123 -10.88 0.95 -11.45
C ALA A 123 -10.02 -0.30 -11.40
N ALA A 124 -10.03 -1.08 -12.47
CA ALA A 124 -8.98 -2.08 -12.70
C ALA A 124 -7.77 -1.36 -13.29
N LEU A 125 -6.63 -1.50 -12.61
CA LEU A 125 -5.35 -0.95 -13.03
C LEU A 125 -4.47 -2.09 -13.51
N VAL A 126 -4.04 -2.04 -14.77
CA VAL A 126 -3.18 -3.07 -15.38
C VAL A 126 -1.90 -2.42 -15.88
N LYS A 127 -0.73 -2.97 -15.52
CA LYS A 127 0.54 -2.51 -16.07
C LYS A 127 0.65 -3.00 -17.51
N ALA A 128 1.18 -2.15 -18.39
CA ALA A 128 1.28 -2.49 -19.81
C ALA A 128 2.11 -3.76 -20.08
N THR A 129 3.11 -4.06 -19.24
CA THR A 129 3.99 -5.23 -19.40
C THR A 129 3.34 -6.56 -18.98
N GLU A 130 2.14 -6.55 -18.41
CA GLU A 130 1.43 -7.75 -17.94
C GLU A 130 0.26 -8.12 -18.86
N VAL A 131 0.03 -7.36 -19.93
CA VAL A 131 -0.98 -7.65 -20.95
C VAL A 131 -0.39 -8.56 -22.01
N MET A 132 -1.09 -9.65 -22.33
CA MET A 132 -0.75 -10.56 -23.43
C MET A 132 -1.64 -10.27 -24.64
N VAL A 133 -1.07 -10.35 -25.84
CA VAL A 133 -1.79 -10.16 -27.11
C VAL A 133 -1.63 -11.43 -27.95
N LEU A 134 -2.72 -11.89 -28.55
CA LEU A 134 -2.73 -12.96 -29.54
C LEU A 134 -3.43 -12.50 -30.81
N ARG A 135 -3.06 -13.07 -31.96
CA ARG A 135 -3.74 -12.86 -33.24
C ARG A 135 -4.86 -13.88 -33.38
N VAL A 136 -6.04 -13.42 -33.77
CA VAL A 136 -7.21 -14.25 -34.12
C VAL A 136 -7.34 -14.41 -35.62
#